data_AF-A0A1L9VZF6-F1
#
_entry.id   AF-A0A1L9VZF6-F1
#
_cell.length_a   1.000
_cell.length_b   1.000
_cell.length_c   1.000
_cell.angle_alpha   90.00
_cell.angle_beta   90.00
_cell.angle_gamma   90.00
#
_symmetry.space_group_name_H-M   'P 1'
#
loop_
_entity.id
_entity.type
_entity.pdbx_description
1 polymer ?
#
loop_
_entity_poly.entity_id
_entity_poly.type
_entity_poly.pdbx_seq_one_letter_code
_entity_poly.pdbx_strand_id
1 'polypeptide(L)'
;MADTMQSLHQWFRVQWNVIYGVAESSQRPAGMSIKRYLKLCLEFCQNLETHHQIEEIRVFPFLAKRMPAFANQDLLIAQHKVIHKGLEKLQVHVQICLRGDSDLRWDEMKVILDSFGPVLWQHLDEEVRELGAEQTRKYWSAEEMTRMPM
;
A
#
# COMPACT_ATOMS: atom_id res chain seq x y z
N MET A 1 -5.07 16.65 -4.83
CA MET A 1 -4.87 15.25 -5.26
C MET A 1 -3.62 14.67 -4.60
N ALA A 2 -2.42 15.15 -4.94
CA ALA A 2 -1.18 14.71 -4.28
C ALA A 2 -1.26 14.78 -2.75
N ASP A 3 -1.80 15.85 -2.17
CA ASP A 3 -1.95 15.98 -0.71
C ASP A 3 -2.92 14.95 -0.11
N THR A 4 -4.01 14.65 -0.82
CA THR A 4 -4.97 13.61 -0.45
C THR A 4 -4.28 12.24 -0.48
N MET A 5 -3.53 11.97 -1.55
CA MET A 5 -2.79 10.72 -1.71
C MET A 5 -1.72 10.56 -0.63
N GLN A 6 -0.93 11.61 -0.40
CA GLN A 6 0.07 11.70 0.66
C GLN A 6 -0.54 11.40 2.03
N SER A 7 -1.75 11.91 2.30
CA SER A 7 -2.45 11.66 3.58
C SER A 7 -2.85 10.20 3.75
N LEU A 8 -3.40 9.57 2.69
CA LEU A 8 -3.71 8.14 2.68
C LEU A 8 -2.44 7.29 2.81
N HIS A 9 -1.39 7.63 2.07
CA HIS A 9 -0.10 6.94 2.11
C HIS A 9 0.57 7.07 3.47
N GLN A 10 0.44 8.22 4.14
CA GLN A 10 0.96 8.40 5.48
C GLN A 10 0.24 7.48 6.48
N TRP A 11 -1.06 7.28 6.32
CA TRP A 11 -1.80 6.32 7.15
C TRP A 11 -1.31 4.88 6.96
N PHE A 12 -1.03 4.47 5.71
CA PHE A 12 -0.39 3.18 5.42
C PHE A 12 1.01 3.06 6.05
N ARG A 13 1.86 4.10 5.94
CA ARG A 13 3.19 4.13 6.56
C ARG A 13 3.12 3.97 8.08
N VAL A 14 2.16 4.63 8.74
CA VAL A 14 1.97 4.51 10.19
C VAL A 14 1.61 3.07 10.59
N GLN A 15 0.69 2.42 9.87
CA GLN A 15 0.36 1.02 10.12
C GLN A 15 1.53 0.09 9.84
N TRP A 16 2.22 0.29 8.71
CA TRP A 16 3.40 -0.46 8.33
C TRP A 16 4.44 -0.43 9.45
N ASN A 17 4.77 0.75 9.98
CA ASN A 17 5.77 0.90 11.03
C ASN A 17 5.43 0.11 12.30
N VAL A 18 4.14 0.01 12.66
CA VAL A 18 3.71 -0.85 13.75
C VAL A 18 3.86 -2.32 13.37
N ILE A 19 3.34 -2.73 12.21
CA ILE A 19 3.36 -4.13 11.77
C ILE A 19 4.80 -4.66 11.67
N TYR A 20 5.65 -3.92 10.95
CA TYR A 20 7.04 -4.23 10.71
C TYR A 20 7.89 -4.12 11.98
N GLY A 21 7.70 -3.07 12.78
CA GLY A 21 8.44 -2.88 14.03
C GLY A 21 8.25 -4.04 15.02
N VAL A 22 7.04 -4.59 15.09
CA VAL A 22 6.77 -5.79 15.90
C VAL A 22 7.44 -7.03 15.33
N ALA A 23 7.39 -7.24 14.00
CA ALA A 23 8.03 -8.39 13.36
C ALA A 23 9.56 -8.35 13.52
N GLU A 24 10.17 -7.17 13.39
CA GLU A 24 11.62 -6.96 13.54
C GLU A 24 12.08 -7.13 15.00
N SER A 25 11.39 -6.50 15.95
CA SER A 25 11.82 -6.50 17.36
C SER A 25 11.31 -7.70 18.17
N SER A 26 10.36 -8.45 17.63
CA SER A 26 9.56 -9.44 18.39
C SER A 26 8.85 -8.84 19.62
N GLN A 27 8.70 -7.52 19.68
CA GLN A 27 8.09 -6.80 20.80
C GLN A 27 6.86 -6.05 20.33
N ARG A 28 5.71 -6.35 20.96
CA ARG A 28 4.45 -5.63 20.72
C ARG A 28 4.38 -4.35 21.55
N PRO A 29 3.73 -3.28 21.06
CA PRO A 29 3.37 -2.15 21.89
C PRO A 29 2.63 -2.57 23.16
N ALA A 30 2.85 -1.85 24.25
CA ALA A 30 2.19 -2.13 25.53
C ALA A 30 0.66 -2.18 25.36
N GLY A 31 0.03 -3.22 25.92
CA GLY A 31 -1.41 -3.44 25.80
C GLY A 31 -1.88 -4.05 24.46
N MET A 32 -1.01 -4.24 23.48
CA MET A 32 -1.38 -4.90 22.22
C MET A 32 -1.33 -6.43 22.34
N SER A 33 -2.50 -7.06 22.24
CA SER A 33 -2.61 -8.52 22.15
C SER A 33 -2.20 -9.05 20.77
N ILE A 34 -1.83 -10.34 20.70
CA ILE A 34 -1.56 -11.04 19.42
C ILE A 34 -2.77 -10.91 18.49
N LYS A 35 -3.98 -11.16 19.01
CA LYS A 35 -5.22 -11.05 18.23
C LYS A 35 -5.42 -9.65 17.65
N ARG A 36 -5.08 -8.58 18.40
CA ARG A 36 -5.17 -7.21 17.87
C ARG A 36 -4.12 -6.95 16.79
N TYR A 37 -2.90 -7.44 16.98
CA TYR A 37 -1.84 -7.35 15.98
C TYR A 37 -2.20 -8.05 14.66
N LEU A 38 -2.70 -9.29 14.73
CA LEU A 38 -3.13 -10.04 13.55
C LEU A 38 -4.28 -9.33 12.81
N LYS A 39 -5.25 -8.79 13.56
CA LYS A 39 -6.33 -7.99 12.96
C LYS A 39 -5.81 -6.73 12.27
N LEU A 40 -4.83 -6.03 12.85
CA LEU A 40 -4.20 -4.86 12.21
C LEU A 40 -3.55 -5.25 10.88
N CYS A 41 -2.88 -6.41 10.80
CA CYS A 41 -2.29 -6.87 9.55
C CYS A 41 -3.35 -7.15 8.47
N LEU A 42 -4.49 -7.76 8.84
CA LEU A 42 -5.60 -7.99 7.90
C LEU A 42 -6.25 -6.67 7.45
N GLU A 43 -6.48 -5.75 8.39
CA GLU A 43 -6.99 -4.41 8.10
C GLU A 43 -6.05 -3.69 7.12
N PHE A 44 -4.73 -3.75 7.33
CA PHE A 44 -3.74 -3.19 6.42
C PHE A 44 -3.85 -3.79 5.00
N CYS A 45 -3.88 -5.13 4.89
CA CYS A 45 -3.97 -5.81 3.59
C CYS A 45 -5.24 -5.40 2.82
N GLN A 46 -6.40 -5.45 3.48
CA GLN A 46 -7.68 -5.16 2.84
C GLN A 46 -7.78 -3.71 2.37
N ASN A 47 -7.31 -2.77 3.20
CA ASN A 47 -7.40 -1.35 2.87
C ASN A 47 -6.42 -0.97 1.76
N LEU A 48 -5.20 -1.52 1.77
CA LEU A 48 -4.22 -1.26 0.72
C LEU A 48 -4.65 -1.88 -0.61
N GLU A 49 -5.21 -3.09 -0.59
CA GLU A 49 -5.77 -3.72 -1.78
C GLU A 49 -6.93 -2.91 -2.38
N THR A 50 -7.86 -2.46 -1.54
CA THR A 50 -9.01 -1.64 -2.00
C THR A 50 -8.53 -0.33 -2.63
N HIS A 51 -7.53 0.31 -2.02
CA HIS A 51 -6.92 1.54 -2.51
C HIS A 51 -6.31 1.35 -3.90
N HIS A 52 -5.45 0.34 -4.09
CA HIS A 52 -4.86 0.04 -5.40
C HIS A 52 -5.93 -0.34 -6.45
N GLN A 53 -6.99 -1.06 -6.05
CA GLN A 53 -8.09 -1.39 -6.96
C GLN A 53 -8.79 -0.13 -7.49
N ILE A 54 -9.02 0.87 -6.64
CA ILE A 54 -9.60 2.15 -7.06
C ILE A 54 -8.67 2.84 -8.06
N GLU A 55 -7.37 2.86 -7.79
CA GLU A 55 -6.39 3.46 -8.68
C GLU A 55 -6.37 2.80 -10.05
N GLU A 56 -6.24 1.47 -10.09
CA GLU A 56 -6.15 0.71 -11.34
C GLU A 56 -7.43 0.79 -12.17
N ILE A 57 -8.61 0.85 -11.53
CA ILE A 57 -9.91 0.84 -12.23
C ILE A 57 -10.35 2.25 -12.62
N ARG A 58 -9.98 3.28 -11.85
CA ARG A 58 -10.52 4.65 -12.01
C ARG A 58 -9.45 5.69 -12.31
N VAL A 59 -8.45 5.79 -11.44
CA VAL A 59 -7.50 6.92 -11.42
C VAL A 59 -6.45 6.78 -12.51
N PHE A 60 -5.71 5.68 -12.54
CA PHE A 60 -4.64 5.45 -13.50
C PHE A 60 -5.14 5.47 -14.95
N PRO A 61 -6.28 4.83 -15.31
CA PRO A 61 -6.82 4.93 -16.67
C PRO A 61 -7.19 6.36 -17.09
N PHE A 62 -7.60 7.22 -16.14
CA PHE A 62 -7.85 8.62 -16.43
C PHE A 62 -6.55 9.37 -16.72
N LEU A 63 -5.56 9.24 -15.84
CA LEU A 63 -4.27 9.93 -15.97
C LEU A 63 -3.49 9.46 -17.21
N ALA A 64 -3.52 8.17 -17.50
CA ALA A 64 -2.90 7.52 -18.65
C ALA A 64 -3.26 8.15 -20.01
N LYS A 65 -4.42 8.82 -20.10
CA LYS A 65 -4.84 9.50 -21.33
C LYS A 65 -3.87 10.59 -21.79
N ARG A 66 -3.12 11.20 -20.85
CA ARG A 66 -2.20 12.30 -21.16
C ARG A 66 -0.86 12.23 -20.42
N MET A 67 -0.76 11.46 -19.33
CA MET A 67 0.46 11.34 -18.54
C MET A 67 1.15 10.00 -18.86
N PRO A 68 2.28 10.01 -19.60
CA PRO A 68 2.95 8.79 -20.02
C PRO A 68 3.32 7.86 -18.86
N ALA A 69 3.66 8.41 -17.69
CA ALA A 69 3.98 7.65 -16.48
C ALA A 69 2.87 6.69 -16.01
N PHE A 70 1.63 6.86 -16.48
CA PHE A 70 0.47 6.03 -16.14
C PHE A 70 0.00 5.14 -17.31
N ALA A 71 0.58 5.27 -18.51
CA ALA A 71 0.00 4.72 -19.73
C ALA A 71 0.45 3.29 -20.11
N ASN A 72 1.73 2.92 -19.90
CA ASN A 72 2.28 1.69 -20.49
C ASN A 72 2.67 0.63 -19.46
N GLN A 73 1.73 0.13 -18.65
CA GLN A 73 2.04 -0.85 -17.58
C GLN A 73 3.28 -0.44 -16.76
N ASP A 74 3.48 0.88 -16.64
CA ASP A 74 4.70 1.47 -16.15
C ASP A 74 4.84 1.23 -14.66
N LEU A 75 6.06 1.52 -14.19
CA LEU A 75 6.60 1.38 -12.84
C LEU A 75 5.55 1.18 -11.73
N LEU A 76 4.55 2.07 -11.58
CA LEU A 76 3.51 1.99 -10.55
C LEU A 76 2.66 0.70 -10.61
N ILE A 77 2.17 0.31 -11.80
CA ILE A 77 1.39 -0.95 -11.96
C ILE A 77 2.29 -2.17 -11.74
N ALA A 78 3.56 -2.10 -12.15
CA ALA A 78 4.52 -3.16 -11.88
C ALA A 78 4.80 -3.31 -10.37
N GLN A 79 4.86 -2.19 -9.64
CA GLN A 79 5.00 -2.17 -8.18
C GLN A 79 3.76 -2.75 -7.50
N HIS A 80 2.54 -2.37 -7.93
CA HIS A 80 1.29 -2.97 -7.42
C HIS A 80 1.33 -4.50 -7.51
N LYS A 81 1.76 -5.06 -8.64
CA LYS A 81 1.88 -6.53 -8.81
C LYS A 81 2.82 -7.17 -7.78
N VAL A 82 3.91 -6.52 -7.40
CA VAL A 82 4.81 -7.02 -6.35
C VAL A 82 4.16 -6.89 -4.98
N ILE A 83 3.52 -5.74 -4.71
CA ILE A 83 2.84 -5.47 -3.44
C ILE A 83 1.70 -6.46 -3.22
N HIS A 84 0.81 -6.67 -4.19
CA HIS A 84 -0.31 -7.61 -4.09
C HIS A 84 0.15 -9.05 -3.79
N LYS A 85 1.25 -9.50 -4.41
CA LYS A 85 1.84 -10.82 -4.08
C LYS A 85 2.32 -10.91 -2.63
N GLY A 86 2.88 -9.81 -2.10
CA GLY A 86 3.28 -9.72 -0.70
C GLY A 86 2.08 -9.69 0.25
N LEU A 87 1.05 -8.92 -0.08
CA LEU A 87 -0.20 -8.82 0.68
C LEU A 87 -0.92 -10.16 0.75
N GLU A 88 -1.01 -10.90 -0.36
CA GLU A 88 -1.62 -12.23 -0.39
C GLU A 88 -0.91 -13.19 0.59
N LYS A 89 0.43 -13.23 0.57
CA LYS A 89 1.22 -14.04 1.50
C LYS A 89 0.97 -13.63 2.96
N LEU A 90 0.97 -12.32 3.23
CA LEU A 90 0.74 -11.79 4.57
C LEU A 90 -0.66 -12.14 5.07
N GLN A 91 -1.68 -11.92 4.24
CA GLN A 91 -3.06 -12.20 4.57
C GLN A 91 -3.28 -13.69 4.87
N VAL A 92 -2.76 -14.59 4.02
CA VAL A 92 -2.85 -16.04 4.23
C VAL A 92 -2.19 -16.45 5.54
N HIS A 93 -0.94 -16.02 5.78
CA HIS A 93 -0.20 -16.37 6.99
C HIS A 93 -0.92 -15.88 8.27
N VAL A 94 -1.36 -14.62 8.27
CA VAL A 94 -2.07 -14.01 9.41
C VAL A 94 -3.43 -14.68 9.65
N GLN A 95 -4.17 -15.05 8.61
CA GLN A 95 -5.44 -15.76 8.74
C GLN A 95 -5.27 -17.15 9.36
N ILE A 96 -4.25 -17.90 8.95
CA ILE A 96 -3.90 -19.21 9.54
C ILE A 96 -3.60 -19.04 11.05
N CYS A 97 -2.75 -18.07 11.40
CA CYS A 97 -2.42 -17.78 12.80
C CYS A 97 -3.66 -17.36 13.61
N LEU A 98 -4.57 -16.57 13.01
CA LEU A 98 -5.77 -16.08 13.69
C LEU A 98 -6.79 -17.20 13.97
N ARG A 99 -6.84 -18.23 13.12
CA ARG A 99 -7.68 -19.43 13.34
C ARG A 99 -7.09 -20.39 14.37
N GLY A 100 -5.80 -20.26 14.68
CA GLY A 100 -5.08 -21.19 15.56
C GLY A 100 -4.55 -22.43 14.83
N ASP A 101 -4.50 -22.40 13.49
CA ASP A 101 -3.99 -23.50 12.66
C ASP A 101 -2.45 -23.57 12.68
N SER A 102 -1.79 -22.47 13.06
CA SER A 102 -0.33 -22.38 13.25
C SER A 102 0.00 -21.32 14.31
N ASP A 103 1.13 -21.48 14.98
CA ASP A 103 1.69 -20.46 15.85
C ASP A 103 2.25 -19.28 15.03
N LEU A 104 2.16 -18.07 15.60
CA LEU A 104 2.72 -16.87 15.01
C LEU A 104 4.24 -16.84 15.20
N ARG A 105 4.97 -16.69 14.09
CA ARG A 105 6.43 -16.57 14.07
C ARG A 105 6.88 -15.23 13.51
N TRP A 106 7.62 -14.47 14.32
CA TRP A 106 8.04 -13.11 13.97
C TRP A 106 9.04 -13.07 12.81
N ASP A 107 9.92 -14.05 12.72
CA ASP A 107 10.87 -14.21 11.61
C ASP A 107 10.14 -14.50 10.29
N GLU A 108 9.10 -15.33 10.31
CA GLU A 108 8.27 -15.59 9.12
C GLU A 108 7.48 -14.35 8.69
N MET A 109 6.89 -13.63 9.65
CA MET A 109 6.24 -12.33 9.40
C MET A 109 7.20 -11.33 8.76
N LYS A 110 8.42 -11.21 9.29
CA LYS A 110 9.44 -10.31 8.78
C LYS A 110 9.84 -10.67 7.35
N VAL A 111 10.10 -11.95 7.05
CA VAL A 111 10.42 -12.42 5.69
C VAL A 111 9.31 -12.07 4.70
N ILE A 112 8.04 -12.23 5.10
CA ILE A 112 6.91 -11.85 4.24
C ILE A 112 6.91 -10.34 3.99
N LEU A 113 7.06 -9.52 5.04
CA LEU A 113 7.07 -8.05 4.91
C LEU A 113 8.27 -7.57 4.07
N ASP A 114 9.46 -8.12 4.27
CA ASP A 114 10.66 -7.80 3.50
C ASP A 114 10.50 -8.10 2.01
N SER A 115 9.64 -9.06 1.65
CA SER A 115 9.42 -9.45 0.25
C SER A 115 8.73 -8.39 -0.61
N PHE A 116 8.09 -7.39 0.00
CA PHE A 116 7.41 -6.31 -0.73
C PHE A 116 7.58 -4.91 -0.10
N GLY A 117 8.07 -4.82 1.14
CA GLY A 117 8.24 -3.55 1.86
C GLY A 117 9.04 -2.49 1.11
N PRO A 118 10.24 -2.78 0.58
CA PRO A 118 11.01 -1.80 -0.18
C PRO A 118 10.22 -1.24 -1.38
N VAL A 119 9.49 -2.11 -2.08
CA VAL A 119 8.68 -1.72 -3.25
C VAL A 119 7.46 -0.89 -2.83
N LEU A 120 6.81 -1.25 -1.71
CA LEU A 120 5.72 -0.46 -1.16
C LEU A 120 6.19 0.96 -0.82
N TRP A 121 7.28 1.12 -0.08
CA TRP A 121 7.77 2.44 0.31
C TRP A 121 8.12 3.30 -0.90
N GLN A 122 8.82 2.73 -1.88
CA GLN A 122 9.13 3.40 -3.14
C GLN A 122 7.85 3.83 -3.88
N HIS A 123 6.89 2.93 -4.00
CA HIS A 123 5.61 3.19 -4.66
C HIS A 123 4.87 4.37 -4.02
N LEU A 124 4.75 4.37 -2.68
CA LEU A 124 4.06 5.42 -1.94
C LEU A 124 4.71 6.81 -2.10
N ASP A 125 6.00 6.89 -2.42
CA ASP A 125 6.70 8.15 -2.71
C ASP A 125 6.56 8.56 -4.19
N GLU A 126 6.76 7.61 -5.10
CA GLU A 126 6.77 7.86 -6.54
C GLU A 126 5.39 8.27 -7.06
N GLU A 127 4.32 7.64 -6.58
CA GLU A 127 2.99 8.02 -6.99
C GLU A 127 2.68 9.46 -6.58
N VAL A 128 2.97 9.85 -5.34
CA VAL A 128 2.76 11.24 -4.87
C VAL A 128 3.56 12.22 -5.72
N ARG A 129 4.79 11.87 -6.09
CA ARG A 129 5.63 12.68 -6.97
C ARG A 129 4.99 12.86 -8.35
N GLU A 130 4.50 11.78 -8.97
CA GLU A 130 3.85 11.85 -10.28
C GLU A 130 2.49 12.56 -10.25
N LEU A 131 1.76 12.49 -9.13
CA LEU A 131 0.52 13.24 -8.90
C LEU A 131 0.75 14.71 -8.49
N GLY A 132 2.00 15.10 -8.25
CA GLY A 132 2.38 16.44 -7.84
C GLY A 132 1.96 17.51 -8.85
N ALA A 133 1.74 18.74 -8.36
CA ALA A 133 1.30 19.87 -9.19
C ALA A 133 2.26 20.17 -10.35
N GLU A 134 3.57 19.95 -10.16
CA GLU A 134 4.57 20.13 -11.21
C GLU A 134 4.37 19.15 -12.38
N GLN A 135 4.07 17.88 -12.07
CA GLN A 135 3.89 16.84 -13.08
C GLN A 135 2.53 16.95 -13.76
N THR A 136 1.46 17.09 -12.97
CA THR A 136 0.08 17.14 -13.47
C THR A 136 -0.19 18.35 -14.36
N ARG A 137 0.32 19.55 -14.00
CA ARG A 137 0.10 20.78 -14.78
C ARG A 137 0.75 20.77 -16.17
N LYS A 138 1.67 19.83 -16.44
CA LYS A 138 2.26 19.63 -17.77
C LYS A 138 1.24 19.08 -18.77
N TYR A 139 0.16 18.44 -18.29
CA TYR A 139 -0.77 17.66 -19.10
C TYR A 139 -2.26 18.02 -18.87
N TRP A 140 -2.59 18.56 -17.70
CA TRP A 140 -3.96 18.83 -17.28
C TRP A 140 -4.11 20.23 -16.69
N SER A 141 -5.25 20.88 -16.97
CA SER A 141 -5.67 22.08 -16.26
C SER A 141 -6.23 21.74 -14.87
N ALA A 142 -6.23 22.73 -13.97
CA ALA A 142 -6.82 22.56 -12.64
C ALA A 142 -8.31 22.19 -12.72
N GLU A 143 -9.07 22.78 -13.66
CA GLU A 143 -10.49 22.48 -13.83
C GLU A 143 -10.71 21.02 -14.26
N GLU A 144 -9.94 20.51 -15.23
CA GLU A 144 -10.04 19.12 -15.66
C GLU A 144 -9.74 18.14 -14.52
N MET A 145 -8.76 18.46 -13.67
CA MET A 145 -8.40 17.64 -12.52
C MET A 145 -9.50 17.59 -11.45
N THR A 146 -10.40 18.58 -11.37
CA THR A 146 -11.56 18.50 -10.46
C THR A 146 -12.61 17.48 -10.88
N ARG A 147 -12.61 17.07 -12.16
CA ARG A 147 -13.55 16.11 -12.73
C ARG A 147 -13.03 14.67 -12.74
N MET A 148 -11.84 14.45 -12.18
CA MET A 148 -11.23 13.14 -12.13
C MET A 148 -12.05 12.19 -11.24
N PRO A 149 -12.28 10.94 -11.65
CA PRO A 149 -12.98 9.96 -10.84
C PRO A 149 -12.09 9.53 -9.66
N MET A 150 -12.57 9.76 -8.43
CA MET A 150 -12.00 9.28 -7.17
C MET A 150 -12.95 8.29 -6.51
#